data_AF-A0A7X6NZA7-F1
#
_entry.id   AF-A0A7X6NZA7-F1
#
_cell.length_a   1.000
_cell.length_b   1.000
_cell.length_c   1.000
_cell.angle_alpha   90.00
_cell.angle_beta   90.00
_cell.angle_gamma   90.00
#
_symmetry.space_group_name_H-M   'P 1'
#
loop_
_entity.id
_entity.type
_entity.pdbx_description
1 polymer ?
#
loop_
_entity_poly.entity_id
_entity_poly.type
_entity_poly.pdbx_seq_one_letter_code
_entity_poly.pdbx_strand_id
1 'polypeptide(L)'
;MKQRSVMAVALIATLLSITACLPAKAGARCRTTEWGQDKTHVLQCVNGRWKRVMTRQQAIDAIVAIHGASHRPAPGDVVNPSTLGTPQVTNLADPTVFVEGATTYLYGTSNYRRLPVIAVGDVNNFSPSQHAAEALGAPVPWASNAEIWAPTVSKIGGRYVAFFAAHRSGADPSNAQCVGRAFAPSPTGPFIPDPGPFHCGNGGGALDPSIFHDHNGAAHLLLTMGGSNQNLWSVPLDANANIAGNASLLLKREQPWQDWFLENPAMFFDGSTYLLAYSAGHWDRGSYMTGVARCASPAGPCTDAARPWLTSLGDREGPGGLEFFRGVDGVPRVAYQTYEAGRIGTVGMRHTHIRVLHTDPWPRLG
;
A
#
# COMPACT_ATOMS: atom_id res chain seq x y z
N MET A 1 20.75 -19.62 -19.23
CA MET A 1 20.18 -20.86 -18.65
C MET A 1 18.83 -20.66 -17.96
N LYS A 2 18.59 -19.55 -17.23
CA LYS A 2 17.32 -19.28 -16.52
C LYS A 2 16.08 -19.01 -17.39
N GLN A 3 16.21 -18.38 -18.56
CA GLN A 3 15.08 -18.11 -19.48
C GLN A 3 14.46 -19.38 -20.10
N ARG A 4 15.27 -20.40 -20.38
CA ARG A 4 14.78 -21.69 -20.92
C ARG A 4 13.98 -22.48 -19.89
N SER A 5 14.27 -22.31 -18.59
CA SER A 5 13.54 -22.95 -17.50
C SER A 5 12.14 -22.35 -17.30
N VAL A 6 11.98 -21.03 -17.48
CA VAL A 6 10.67 -20.34 -17.36
C VAL A 6 9.75 -20.69 -18.54
N MET A 7 10.31 -20.77 -19.75
CA MET A 7 9.55 -21.17 -20.95
C MET A 7 9.11 -22.64 -20.89
N ALA A 8 9.93 -23.51 -20.28
CA ALA A 8 9.56 -24.90 -20.03
C ALA A 8 8.40 -25.01 -19.02
N VAL A 9 8.42 -24.23 -17.92
CA VAL A 9 7.34 -24.22 -16.91
C VAL A 9 6.01 -23.68 -17.46
N ALA A 10 6.05 -22.67 -18.34
CA ALA A 10 4.86 -22.13 -18.99
C ALA A 10 4.18 -23.12 -19.95
N LEU A 11 4.96 -23.97 -20.64
CA LEU A 11 4.44 -25.05 -21.49
C LEU A 11 3.89 -26.23 -20.66
N ILE A 12 4.43 -26.45 -19.46
CA ILE A 12 4.07 -27.55 -18.55
C ILE A 12 2.66 -27.37 -17.96
N ALA A 13 2.26 -26.14 -17.64
CA ALA A 13 0.96 -25.88 -17.03
C ALA A 13 -0.23 -25.96 -18.00
N THR A 14 -0.01 -25.67 -19.29
CA THR A 14 -1.04 -25.81 -20.34
C THR A 14 -1.26 -27.26 -20.77
N LEU A 15 -0.29 -28.16 -20.53
CA LEU A 15 -0.41 -29.59 -20.83
C LEU A 15 -1.10 -30.40 -19.71
N LEU A 16 -1.34 -29.81 -18.54
CA LEU A 16 -1.99 -30.47 -17.39
C LEU A 16 -3.53 -30.43 -17.45
N SER A 17 -4.11 -29.62 -18.33
CA SER A 17 -5.57 -29.49 -18.53
C SER A 17 -6.12 -30.32 -19.70
N ILE A 18 -5.30 -31.11 -20.38
CA ILE A 18 -5.71 -31.93 -21.53
C ILE A 18 -5.25 -33.37 -21.29
N THR A 19 -6.14 -34.22 -20.78
CA THR A 19 -6.32 -35.67 -21.12
C THR A 19 -5.11 -36.60 -21.37
N ALA A 20 -3.86 -36.22 -21.09
CA ALA A 20 -2.66 -36.90 -21.59
C ALA A 20 -1.55 -37.09 -20.52
N CYS A 21 -1.86 -36.93 -19.23
CA CYS A 21 -0.88 -37.20 -18.17
C CYS A 21 -0.97 -38.67 -17.74
N LEU A 22 -0.10 -39.51 -18.30
CA LEU A 22 -0.09 -40.96 -18.05
C LEU A 22 0.25 -41.28 -16.58
N PRO A 23 -0.41 -42.29 -15.97
CA PRO A 23 0.05 -42.86 -14.72
C PRO A 23 1.49 -43.36 -14.89
N ALA A 24 2.43 -42.83 -14.11
CA ALA A 24 3.85 -43.13 -14.22
C ALA A 24 4.43 -43.54 -12.87
N LYS A 25 5.44 -44.42 -12.90
CA LYS A 25 6.22 -44.82 -11.72
C LYS A 25 7.66 -44.37 -11.93
N ALA A 26 8.21 -43.67 -10.93
CA ALA A 26 9.60 -43.23 -10.97
C ALA A 26 10.54 -44.40 -11.29
N GLY A 27 11.47 -44.18 -12.23
CA GLY A 27 12.41 -45.20 -12.71
C GLY A 27 11.84 -46.19 -13.73
N ALA A 28 10.55 -46.18 -14.06
CA ALA A 28 10.04 -46.98 -15.18
C ALA A 28 10.45 -46.39 -16.54
N ARG A 29 10.42 -47.23 -17.60
CA ARG A 29 10.74 -46.79 -18.96
C ARG A 29 9.67 -45.85 -19.51
N CYS A 30 10.09 -44.87 -20.30
CA CYS A 30 9.23 -43.89 -20.96
C CYS A 30 9.80 -43.49 -22.31
N ARG A 31 8.96 -42.92 -23.18
CA ARG A 31 9.41 -42.31 -24.43
C ARG A 31 9.85 -40.88 -24.15
N THR A 32 10.95 -40.47 -24.77
CA THR A 32 11.52 -39.13 -24.59
C THR A 32 10.49 -38.06 -24.96
N THR A 33 10.40 -37.01 -24.15
CA THR A 33 9.39 -35.91 -24.14
C THR A 33 8.05 -36.19 -23.46
N GLU A 34 7.80 -37.40 -22.95
CA GLU A 34 6.57 -37.69 -22.21
C GLU A 34 6.59 -37.07 -20.80
N TRP A 35 5.38 -36.69 -20.35
CA TRP A 35 5.07 -36.24 -18.99
C TRP A 35 4.08 -37.21 -18.34
N GLY A 36 4.24 -37.42 -17.04
CA GLY A 36 3.42 -38.37 -16.29
C GLY A 36 3.27 -37.95 -14.84
N GLN A 37 2.47 -38.70 -14.09
CA GLN A 37 2.22 -38.41 -12.68
C GLN A 37 2.16 -39.68 -11.82
N ASP A 38 2.61 -39.55 -10.58
CA ASP A 38 2.33 -40.50 -9.51
C ASP A 38 1.44 -39.84 -8.44
N LYS A 39 1.18 -40.56 -7.33
CA LYS A 39 0.31 -40.05 -6.26
C LYS A 39 0.75 -38.70 -5.69
N THR A 40 2.03 -38.36 -5.78
CA THR A 40 2.69 -37.28 -5.05
C THR A 40 3.43 -36.28 -5.94
N HIS A 41 3.83 -36.67 -7.15
CA HIS A 41 4.73 -35.89 -8.00
C HIS A 41 4.30 -35.88 -9.47
N VAL A 42 4.74 -34.83 -10.17
CA VAL A 42 4.81 -34.78 -11.63
C VAL A 42 6.18 -35.33 -12.06
N LEU A 43 6.18 -36.13 -13.13
CA LEU A 43 7.36 -36.78 -13.67
C LEU A 43 7.61 -36.37 -15.12
N GLN A 44 8.88 -36.24 -15.49
CA GLN A 44 9.32 -36.04 -16.86
C GLN A 44 10.20 -37.21 -17.30
N CYS A 45 10.06 -37.63 -18.55
CA CYS A 45 10.97 -38.61 -19.12
C CYS A 45 12.37 -38.01 -19.35
N VAL A 46 13.37 -38.51 -18.64
CA VAL A 46 14.77 -38.10 -18.78
C VAL A 46 15.60 -39.32 -19.10
N ASN A 47 16.28 -39.33 -20.25
CA ASN A 47 17.08 -40.47 -20.73
C ASN A 47 16.29 -41.80 -20.73
N GLY A 48 15.03 -41.76 -21.17
CA GLY A 48 14.16 -42.93 -21.25
C GLY A 48 13.65 -43.45 -19.90
N ARG A 49 13.82 -42.69 -18.82
CA ARG A 49 13.34 -43.04 -17.47
C ARG A 49 12.53 -41.91 -16.84
N TRP A 50 11.44 -42.27 -16.18
CA TRP A 50 10.62 -41.31 -15.44
C TRP A 50 11.39 -40.75 -14.22
N LYS A 51 11.56 -39.43 -14.17
CA LYS A 51 12.11 -38.71 -13.02
C LYS A 51 11.07 -37.76 -12.43
N ARG A 52 10.94 -37.76 -11.11
CA ARG A 52 10.15 -36.75 -10.39
C ARG A 52 10.84 -35.40 -10.54
N VAL A 53 10.08 -34.39 -10.95
CA VAL A 53 10.62 -33.05 -11.20
C VAL A 53 9.99 -31.98 -10.32
N MET A 54 8.78 -32.22 -9.81
CA MET A 54 8.11 -31.36 -8.83
C MET A 54 7.01 -32.13 -8.10
N THR A 55 6.61 -31.66 -6.92
CA THR A 55 5.44 -32.19 -6.22
C THR A 55 4.15 -31.79 -6.94
N ARG A 56 3.04 -32.50 -6.69
CA ARG A 56 1.73 -32.10 -7.23
C ARG A 56 1.29 -30.72 -6.70
N GLN A 57 1.61 -30.39 -5.45
CA GLN A 57 1.33 -29.07 -4.90
C GLN A 57 2.08 -27.97 -5.66
N GLN A 58 3.39 -28.15 -5.89
CA GLN A 58 4.19 -27.21 -6.69
C GLN A 58 3.65 -27.03 -8.11
N ALA A 59 3.13 -28.10 -8.73
CA ALA A 59 2.49 -28.02 -10.05
C ALA A 59 1.16 -27.25 -10.01
N ILE A 60 0.33 -27.46 -8.97
CA ILE A 60 -0.90 -26.70 -8.74
C ILE A 60 -0.57 -25.22 -8.51
N ASP A 61 0.39 -24.91 -7.65
CA ASP A 61 0.81 -23.53 -7.36
C ASP A 61 1.31 -22.83 -8.64
N ALA A 62 2.05 -23.54 -9.50
CA ALA A 62 2.48 -23.01 -10.81
C ALA A 62 1.32 -22.79 -11.79
N ILE A 63 0.33 -23.69 -11.83
CA ILE A 63 -0.88 -23.53 -12.65
C ILE A 63 -1.71 -22.34 -12.16
N VAL A 64 -1.88 -22.18 -10.83
CA VAL A 64 -2.58 -21.05 -10.22
C VAL A 64 -1.85 -19.74 -10.52
N ALA A 65 -0.52 -19.71 -10.42
CA ALA A 65 0.28 -18.55 -10.81
C ALA A 65 0.12 -18.19 -12.29
N ILE A 66 -0.01 -19.18 -13.18
CA ILE A 66 -0.20 -18.97 -14.63
C ILE A 66 -1.64 -18.55 -14.96
N HIS A 67 -2.66 -19.12 -14.31
CA HIS A 67 -4.06 -18.70 -14.48
C HIS A 67 -4.34 -17.32 -13.85
N GLY A 68 -3.69 -17.00 -12.73
CA GLY A 68 -3.69 -15.65 -12.16
C GLY A 68 -2.95 -14.64 -13.03
N ALA A 69 -1.95 -15.07 -13.80
CA ALA A 69 -1.23 -14.22 -14.75
C ALA A 69 -1.98 -13.99 -16.08
N SER A 70 -2.99 -14.81 -16.42
CA SER A 70 -3.80 -14.66 -17.65
C SER A 70 -5.06 -13.82 -17.47
N HIS A 71 -5.48 -13.51 -16.24
CA HIS A 71 -6.47 -12.47 -15.93
C HIS A 71 -5.78 -11.20 -15.42
N ARG A 72 -4.93 -10.60 -16.26
CA ARG A 72 -4.38 -9.27 -15.99
C ARG A 72 -5.51 -8.25 -16.11
N PRO A 73 -5.81 -7.45 -15.07
CA PRO A 73 -6.83 -6.41 -15.17
C PRO A 73 -6.43 -5.40 -16.26
N ALA A 74 -7.41 -4.97 -17.05
CA ALA A 74 -7.20 -3.84 -17.94
C ALA A 74 -6.94 -2.56 -17.12
N PRO A 75 -6.24 -1.57 -17.68
CA PRO A 75 -6.13 -0.26 -17.05
C PRO A 75 -7.50 0.30 -16.62
N GLY A 76 -7.61 0.64 -15.34
CA GLY A 76 -8.85 1.15 -14.74
C GLY A 76 -9.90 0.09 -14.37
N ASP A 77 -9.53 -1.19 -14.33
CA ASP A 77 -10.36 -2.22 -13.70
C ASP A 77 -10.31 -2.13 -12.17
N VAL A 78 -11.44 -2.45 -11.55
CA VAL A 78 -11.58 -2.58 -10.09
C VAL A 78 -10.87 -3.86 -9.66
N VAL A 79 -10.01 -3.77 -8.65
CA VAL A 79 -9.36 -4.94 -8.08
C VAL A 79 -10.28 -5.52 -7.02
N ASN A 80 -10.75 -6.74 -7.27
CA ASN A 80 -11.46 -7.55 -6.29
C ASN A 80 -10.46 -8.53 -5.67
N PRO A 81 -9.80 -8.20 -4.55
CA PRO A 81 -8.96 -9.17 -3.87
C PRO A 81 -9.82 -10.34 -3.42
N SER A 82 -9.54 -11.55 -3.93
CA SER A 82 -10.20 -12.76 -3.46
C SER A 82 -9.80 -12.98 -2.01
N THR A 83 -10.68 -12.59 -1.09
CA THR A 83 -10.51 -12.55 0.38
C THR A 83 -9.43 -11.57 0.87
N LEU A 84 -9.87 -10.60 1.66
CA LEU A 84 -8.99 -9.63 2.34
C LEU A 84 -8.28 -10.21 3.57
N GLY A 85 -8.47 -11.50 3.87
CA GLY A 85 -7.78 -12.21 4.95
C GLY A 85 -7.96 -11.59 6.34
N THR A 86 -7.21 -12.10 7.32
CA THR A 86 -7.15 -11.51 8.66
C THR A 86 -6.31 -10.25 8.62
N PRO A 87 -6.73 -9.16 9.31
CA PRO A 87 -5.93 -7.96 9.42
C PRO A 87 -4.56 -8.28 10.00
N GLN A 88 -3.55 -7.58 9.52
CA GLN A 88 -2.18 -7.75 9.96
C GLN A 88 -1.89 -6.87 11.18
N VAL A 89 -2.52 -5.70 11.31
CA VAL A 89 -2.48 -4.86 12.52
C VAL A 89 -3.88 -4.41 12.89
N THR A 90 -4.23 -4.52 14.17
CA THR A 90 -5.52 -4.02 14.70
C THR A 90 -5.42 -2.57 15.17
N ASN A 91 -6.50 -1.80 15.01
CA ASN A 91 -6.59 -0.40 15.45
C ASN A 91 -5.44 0.47 14.93
N LEU A 92 -5.14 0.31 13.64
CA LEU A 92 -4.16 1.09 12.91
C LEU A 92 -4.80 1.55 11.62
N ALA A 93 -5.24 2.80 11.64
CA ALA A 93 -5.79 3.51 10.51
C ALA A 93 -4.69 4.25 9.74
N ASP A 94 -4.95 4.60 8.48
CA ASP A 94 -4.09 5.44 7.64
C ASP A 94 -2.61 5.00 7.71
N PRO A 95 -2.32 3.71 7.43
CA PRO A 95 -0.99 3.15 7.67
C PRO A 95 0.09 3.85 6.85
N THR A 96 1.23 4.12 7.48
CA THR A 96 2.49 4.43 6.80
C THR A 96 3.53 3.35 7.09
N VAL A 97 4.34 3.02 6.09
CA VAL A 97 5.37 1.99 6.19
C VAL A 97 6.75 2.57 5.87
N PHE A 98 7.64 2.59 6.86
CA PHE A 98 9.04 2.97 6.67
C PHE A 98 9.93 1.73 6.77
N VAL A 99 10.77 1.49 5.78
CA VAL A 99 11.69 0.33 5.74
C VAL A 99 13.12 0.82 5.85
N GLU A 100 13.87 0.30 6.83
CA GLU A 100 15.29 0.60 7.01
C GLU A 100 16.05 -0.65 7.44
N GLY A 101 17.11 -0.97 6.70
CA GLY A 101 17.88 -2.20 6.92
C GLY A 101 17.01 -3.44 6.78
N ALA A 102 16.97 -4.26 7.83
CA ALA A 102 16.17 -5.48 7.89
C ALA A 102 14.85 -5.30 8.68
N THR A 103 14.43 -4.06 8.92
CA THR A 103 13.24 -3.77 9.74
C THR A 103 12.23 -2.94 8.97
N THR A 104 10.97 -3.33 9.11
CA THR A 104 9.83 -2.56 8.65
C THR A 104 9.15 -1.92 9.86
N TYR A 105 8.91 -0.62 9.81
CA TYR A 105 8.22 0.17 10.82
C TYR A 105 6.85 0.56 10.29
N LEU A 106 5.80 0.15 11.01
CA LEU A 106 4.41 0.47 10.69
C LEU A 106 3.94 1.58 11.64
N TYR A 107 3.41 2.66 11.07
CA TYR A 107 2.77 3.78 11.76
C TYR A 107 1.34 3.93 11.27
N GLY A 108 0.55 4.75 11.95
CA GLY A 108 -0.79 5.10 11.52
C GLY A 108 -1.54 5.91 12.57
N THR A 109 -2.81 6.20 12.29
CA THR A 109 -3.77 6.72 13.26
C THR A 109 -4.20 5.60 14.20
N SER A 110 -4.34 5.89 15.49
CA SER A 110 -4.96 4.95 16.45
C SER A 110 -5.81 5.69 17.47
N ASN A 111 -6.75 4.97 18.08
CA ASN A 111 -7.66 5.55 19.06
C ASN A 111 -6.99 5.90 20.41
N TYR A 112 -5.77 5.42 20.67
CA TYR A 112 -5.18 5.44 22.02
C TYR A 112 -3.73 5.90 22.08
N ARG A 113 -3.09 6.16 20.94
CA ARG A 113 -1.67 6.53 20.85
C ARG A 113 -1.44 7.56 19.78
N ARG A 114 -0.50 8.47 20.06
CA ARG A 114 0.01 9.43 19.08
C ARG A 114 1.18 8.83 18.33
N LEU A 115 1.06 8.72 17.00
CA LEU A 115 2.09 8.10 16.17
C LEU A 115 2.54 6.73 16.74
N PRO A 116 1.62 5.75 16.89
CA PRO A 116 2.01 4.39 17.22
C PRO A 116 3.06 3.88 16.22
N VAL A 117 4.04 3.12 16.70
CA VAL A 117 5.04 2.44 15.87
C VAL A 117 5.14 0.96 16.24
N ILE A 118 5.11 0.11 15.23
CA ILE A 118 5.34 -1.33 15.34
C ILE A 118 6.53 -1.69 14.45
N ALA A 119 7.60 -2.24 15.04
CA ALA A 119 8.74 -2.75 14.29
C ALA A 119 8.57 -4.25 14.04
N VAL A 120 8.65 -4.66 12.78
CA VAL A 120 8.54 -6.06 12.35
C VAL A 120 9.69 -6.46 11.44
N GLY A 121 10.20 -7.68 11.62
CA GLY A 121 11.21 -8.26 10.73
C GLY A 121 10.62 -9.00 9.53
N ASP A 122 9.39 -9.51 9.66
CA ASP A 122 8.67 -10.19 8.57
C ASP A 122 7.22 -9.68 8.53
N VAL A 123 6.89 -8.95 7.46
CA VAL A 123 5.55 -8.39 7.22
C VAL A 123 4.52 -9.43 6.80
N ASN A 124 4.93 -10.69 6.57
CA ASN A 124 4.01 -11.80 6.29
C ASN A 124 3.74 -12.65 7.53
N ASN A 125 4.50 -12.45 8.61
CA ASN A 125 4.44 -13.28 9.81
C ASN A 125 4.62 -12.44 11.07
N PHE A 126 3.57 -11.73 11.46
CA PHE A 126 3.53 -10.99 12.71
C PHE A 126 2.12 -11.00 13.31
N SER A 127 2.01 -10.66 14.60
CA SER A 127 0.73 -10.73 15.32
C SER A 127 -0.13 -9.49 15.08
N PRO A 128 -1.44 -9.66 14.80
CA PRO A 128 -2.40 -8.55 14.76
C PRO A 128 -2.52 -7.75 16.06
N SER A 129 -2.12 -8.33 17.19
CA SER A 129 -2.14 -7.73 18.52
C SER A 129 -0.78 -7.18 18.97
N GLN A 130 0.21 -7.11 18.08
CA GLN A 130 1.55 -6.67 18.46
C GLN A 130 1.52 -5.25 19.06
N HIS A 131 2.15 -5.11 20.23
CA HIS A 131 2.13 -3.86 20.99
C HIS A 131 2.88 -2.74 20.24
N ALA A 132 2.17 -1.66 19.94
CA ALA A 132 2.78 -0.43 19.42
C ALA A 132 3.35 0.43 20.55
N ALA A 133 4.57 0.94 20.34
CA ALA A 133 5.12 2.02 21.14
C ALA A 133 4.52 3.37 20.70
N GLU A 134 4.43 4.35 21.60
CA GLU A 134 4.04 5.72 21.27
C GLU A 134 5.29 6.51 20.84
N ALA A 135 5.45 6.77 19.53
CA ALA A 135 6.65 7.44 19.02
C ALA A 135 6.58 8.96 19.20
N LEU A 136 5.39 9.56 19.29
CA LEU A 136 5.17 10.99 19.55
C LEU A 136 4.56 11.19 20.96
N GLY A 137 5.38 11.04 21.99
CA GLY A 137 4.94 11.24 23.39
C GLY A 137 4.80 12.70 23.81
N ALA A 138 5.45 13.63 23.11
CA ALA A 138 5.38 15.06 23.43
C ALA A 138 4.03 15.67 22.98
N PRO A 139 3.46 16.63 23.73
CA PRO A 139 2.31 17.39 23.25
C PRO A 139 2.69 18.19 22.00
N VAL A 140 1.75 18.35 21.08
CA VAL A 140 1.90 19.22 19.92
C VAL A 140 1.42 20.63 20.32
N PRO A 141 2.31 21.62 20.48
CA PRO A 141 1.97 22.87 21.20
C PRO A 141 0.84 23.68 20.56
N TRP A 142 0.68 23.58 19.24
CA TRP A 142 -0.32 24.31 18.48
C TRP A 142 -1.61 23.52 18.25
N ALA A 143 -1.65 22.23 18.59
CA ALA A 143 -2.82 21.39 18.42
C ALA A 143 -3.89 21.72 19.47
N SER A 144 -5.17 21.57 19.13
CA SER A 144 -6.30 21.80 20.03
C SER A 144 -6.52 20.66 21.02
N ASN A 145 -6.05 19.47 20.69
CA ASN A 145 -6.13 18.27 21.51
C ASN A 145 -4.92 17.35 21.22
N ALA A 146 -4.95 16.14 21.79
CA ALA A 146 -3.89 15.15 21.60
C ALA A 146 -4.05 14.30 20.34
N GLU A 147 -5.10 14.51 19.54
CA GLU A 147 -5.39 13.69 18.37
C GLU A 147 -4.43 14.03 17.22
N ILE A 148 -3.93 12.97 16.59
CA ILE A 148 -2.99 13.04 15.49
C ILE A 148 -3.45 12.03 14.44
N TRP A 149 -3.55 12.47 13.19
CA TRP A 149 -4.09 11.67 12.10
C TRP A 149 -3.11 11.50 10.94
N ALA A 150 -3.27 10.38 10.24
CA ALA A 150 -2.59 9.99 9.01
C ALA A 150 -1.10 10.38 9.01
N PRO A 151 -0.32 9.90 9.99
CA PRO A 151 1.08 10.26 10.04
C PRO A 151 1.87 9.55 8.95
N THR A 152 2.88 10.23 8.42
CA THR A 152 3.93 9.65 7.57
C THR A 152 5.29 9.82 8.22
N VAL A 153 6.20 8.86 8.05
CA VAL A 153 7.56 8.87 8.61
C VAL A 153 8.56 8.50 7.52
N SER A 154 9.63 9.28 7.42
CA SER A 154 10.75 8.99 6.53
C SER A 154 12.06 9.50 7.12
N LYS A 155 13.18 9.11 6.52
CA LYS A 155 14.48 9.74 6.73
C LYS A 155 14.74 10.79 5.64
N ILE A 156 15.02 12.04 6.03
CA ILE A 156 15.40 13.15 5.14
C ILE A 156 16.62 13.84 5.74
N GLY A 157 17.67 14.05 4.94
CA GLY A 157 18.91 14.67 5.43
C GLY A 157 19.58 13.94 6.60
N GLY A 158 19.37 12.61 6.70
CA GLY A 158 19.90 11.79 7.79
C GLY A 158 19.09 11.83 9.10
N ARG A 159 18.00 12.61 9.17
CA ARG A 159 17.11 12.70 10.34
C ARG A 159 15.78 12.01 10.06
N TYR A 160 15.19 11.40 11.08
CA TYR A 160 13.82 10.89 10.98
C TYR A 160 12.86 12.06 11.14
N VAL A 161 11.97 12.22 10.18
CA VAL A 161 10.92 13.24 10.17
C VAL A 161 9.57 12.55 10.10
N ALA A 162 8.63 13.02 10.91
CA ALA A 162 7.23 12.68 10.81
C ALA A 162 6.45 13.91 10.36
N PHE A 163 5.51 13.74 9.44
CA PHE A 163 4.43 14.69 9.22
C PHE A 163 3.12 14.05 9.65
N PHE A 164 2.19 14.85 10.14
CA PHE A 164 0.91 14.36 10.63
C PHE A 164 -0.14 15.46 10.56
N ALA A 165 -1.43 15.12 10.55
CA ALA A 165 -2.50 16.10 10.68
C ALA A 165 -2.95 16.25 12.14
N ALA A 166 -3.33 17.47 12.52
CA ALA A 166 -4.02 17.76 13.77
C ALA A 166 -4.92 18.99 13.61
N HIS A 167 -5.88 19.16 14.52
CA HIS A 167 -6.63 20.40 14.61
C HIS A 167 -5.80 21.49 15.28
N ARG A 168 -5.70 22.66 14.65
CA ARG A 168 -5.03 23.84 15.22
C ARG A 168 -5.92 24.52 16.26
N SER A 169 -5.34 24.86 17.40
CA SER A 169 -5.99 25.63 18.47
C SER A 169 -6.53 26.97 17.96
N GLY A 170 -7.78 27.29 18.34
CA GLY A 170 -8.42 28.57 18.01
C GLY A 170 -8.80 28.77 16.53
N ALA A 171 -8.76 27.73 15.71
CA ALA A 171 -9.16 27.79 14.31
C ALA A 171 -10.69 27.72 14.11
N ASP A 172 -11.15 28.18 12.95
CA ASP A 172 -12.51 27.91 12.49
C ASP A 172 -12.66 26.40 12.23
N PRO A 173 -13.73 25.74 12.70
CA PRO A 173 -13.94 24.31 12.46
C PRO A 173 -13.89 23.89 10.99
N SER A 174 -14.23 24.79 10.05
CA SER A 174 -14.20 24.55 8.61
C SER A 174 -12.79 24.44 8.01
N ASN A 175 -11.76 24.86 8.74
CA ASN A 175 -10.36 24.82 8.28
C ASN A 175 -9.35 24.49 9.37
N ALA A 176 -9.80 23.82 10.44
CA ALA A 176 -9.00 23.59 11.62
C ALA A 176 -7.81 22.64 11.37
N GLN A 177 -7.90 21.76 10.38
CA GLN A 177 -6.86 20.79 10.06
C GLN A 177 -5.60 21.47 9.52
N CYS A 178 -4.46 21.23 10.16
CA CYS A 178 -3.16 21.57 9.64
C CYS A 178 -2.23 20.35 9.72
N VAL A 179 -1.26 20.32 8.81
CA VAL A 179 -0.13 19.40 8.84
C VAL A 179 0.93 19.95 9.80
N GLY A 180 1.35 19.11 10.75
CA GLY A 180 2.50 19.27 11.62
C GLY A 180 3.74 18.55 11.10
N ARG A 181 4.89 18.90 11.68
CA ARG A 181 6.18 18.23 11.46
C ARG A 181 6.84 17.93 12.81
N ALA A 182 7.49 16.79 12.93
CA ALA A 182 8.28 16.40 14.09
C ALA A 182 9.56 15.68 13.67
N PHE A 183 10.59 15.73 14.51
CA PHE A 183 11.86 15.06 14.26
C PHE A 183 12.25 14.11 15.38
N ALA A 184 12.94 13.02 15.05
CA ALA A 184 13.45 12.04 16.00
C ALA A 184 14.88 11.60 15.68
N PRO A 185 15.63 11.09 16.68
CA PRO A 185 16.93 10.45 16.46
C PRO A 185 16.82 8.99 15.96
N SER A 186 15.63 8.37 16.07
CA SER A 186 15.37 6.99 15.65
C SER A 186 14.00 6.88 14.97
N PRO A 187 13.75 5.85 14.14
CA PRO A 187 12.43 5.65 13.55
C PRO A 187 11.36 5.36 14.62
N THR A 188 11.75 4.85 15.79
CA THR A 188 10.83 4.61 16.92
C THR A 188 10.63 5.84 17.82
N GLY A 189 11.16 7.01 17.45
CA GLY A 189 11.06 8.23 18.25
C GLY A 189 12.16 8.37 19.31
N PRO A 190 11.93 9.19 20.36
CA PRO A 190 10.78 10.08 20.47
C PRO A 190 10.82 11.18 19.40
N PHE A 191 9.70 11.39 18.74
CA PHE A 191 9.48 12.51 17.83
C PHE A 191 9.13 13.76 18.64
N ILE A 192 9.81 14.86 18.32
CA ILE A 192 9.59 16.18 18.93
C ILE A 192 8.96 17.09 17.87
N PRO A 193 7.71 17.56 18.08
CA PRO A 193 7.01 18.39 17.12
C PRO A 193 7.55 19.82 17.08
N ASP A 194 7.47 20.43 15.90
CA ASP A 194 7.68 21.87 15.74
C ASP A 194 6.64 22.67 16.55
N PRO A 195 6.99 23.88 17.03
CA PRO A 195 6.11 24.68 17.89
C PRO A 195 4.88 25.24 17.15
N GLY A 196 4.88 25.24 15.81
CA GLY A 196 3.76 25.68 14.98
C GLY A 196 3.42 24.67 13.87
N PRO A 197 2.25 24.82 13.23
CA PRO A 197 1.87 23.98 12.10
C PRO A 197 2.84 24.21 10.93
N PHE A 198 3.13 23.14 10.19
CA PHE A 198 3.97 23.16 9.00
C PHE A 198 3.21 23.70 7.78
N HIS A 199 1.96 23.28 7.59
CA HIS A 199 1.12 23.72 6.46
C HIS A 199 -0.37 23.62 6.81
N CYS A 200 -1.18 24.65 6.50
CA CYS A 200 -2.63 24.67 6.81
C CYS A 200 -3.52 24.69 5.56
N GLY A 201 -2.95 24.45 4.38
CA GLY A 201 -3.68 24.47 3.12
C GLY A 201 -4.02 25.89 2.65
N ASN A 202 -4.82 25.97 1.60
CA ASN A 202 -5.22 27.23 0.95
C ASN A 202 -6.60 27.71 1.45
N GLY A 203 -6.76 27.80 2.77
CA GLY A 203 -7.96 28.34 3.42
C GLY A 203 -9.00 27.32 3.89
N GLY A 204 -8.99 26.09 3.35
CA GLY A 204 -9.89 25.00 3.75
C GLY A 204 -9.27 23.90 4.63
N GLY A 205 -8.10 24.15 5.21
CA GLY A 205 -7.34 23.16 5.97
C GLY A 205 -6.45 22.26 5.10
N ALA A 206 -5.55 21.54 5.77
CA ALA A 206 -4.70 20.51 5.16
C ALA A 206 -4.55 19.29 6.07
N LEU A 207 -4.50 18.11 5.46
CA LEU A 207 -4.39 16.82 6.13
C LEU A 207 -3.69 15.78 5.24
N ASP A 208 -3.56 14.57 5.79
CA ASP A 208 -2.99 13.37 5.15
C ASP A 208 -1.64 13.57 4.46
N PRO A 209 -0.63 14.04 5.20
CA PRO A 209 0.71 14.12 4.64
C PRO A 209 1.24 12.73 4.29
N SER A 210 1.83 12.58 3.11
CA SER A 210 2.60 11.39 2.71
C SER A 210 3.93 11.84 2.09
N ILE A 211 5.03 11.22 2.51
CA ILE A 211 6.35 11.51 1.93
C ILE A 211 6.60 10.55 0.76
N PHE A 212 6.90 11.12 -0.39
CA PHE A 212 7.39 10.38 -1.55
C PHE A 212 8.81 10.81 -1.89
N HIS A 213 9.69 9.84 -2.16
CA HIS A 213 11.01 10.08 -2.74
C HIS A 213 10.98 9.70 -4.21
N ASP A 214 11.34 10.63 -5.08
CA ASP A 214 11.44 10.35 -6.51
C ASP A 214 12.64 9.44 -6.83
N HIS A 215 12.76 9.03 -8.09
CA HIS A 215 13.84 8.14 -8.53
C HIS A 215 15.25 8.77 -8.40
N ASN A 216 15.35 10.08 -8.19
CA ASN A 216 16.60 10.81 -7.95
C ASN A 216 16.86 11.07 -6.46
N GLY A 217 15.94 10.67 -5.57
CA GLY A 217 16.02 10.90 -4.14
C GLY A 217 15.54 12.28 -3.70
N ALA A 218 14.88 13.05 -4.56
CA ALA A 218 14.22 14.29 -4.16
C ALA A 218 12.94 13.95 -3.36
N ALA A 219 12.76 14.64 -2.23
CA ALA A 219 11.62 14.41 -1.36
C ALA A 219 10.45 15.35 -1.72
N HIS A 220 9.25 14.79 -1.73
CA HIS A 220 7.99 15.47 -1.95
C HIS A 220 7.03 15.16 -0.79
N LEU A 221 6.39 16.19 -0.25
CA LEU A 221 5.26 16.04 0.65
C LEU A 221 3.97 16.09 -0.16
N LEU A 222 3.31 14.95 -0.29
CA LEU A 222 1.94 14.89 -0.77
C LEU A 222 1.02 15.27 0.38
N LEU A 223 -0.06 15.99 0.11
CA LEU A 223 -1.04 16.34 1.12
C LEU A 223 -2.40 16.65 0.49
N THR A 224 -3.43 16.52 1.31
CA THR A 224 -4.79 16.89 0.98
C THR A 224 -5.07 18.34 1.40
N MET A 225 -5.67 19.15 0.52
CA MET A 225 -6.16 20.49 0.83
C MET A 225 -7.67 20.58 0.66
N GLY A 226 -8.33 21.19 1.66
CA GLY A 226 -9.77 21.46 1.63
C GLY A 226 -10.14 22.76 0.92
N GLY A 227 -11.44 23.04 0.89
CA GLY A 227 -12.00 24.30 0.38
C GLY A 227 -12.24 24.35 -1.14
N SER A 228 -11.91 23.29 -1.87
CA SER A 228 -12.23 23.16 -3.31
C SER A 228 -12.35 21.69 -3.73
N ASN A 229 -12.62 21.43 -5.02
CA ASN A 229 -12.51 20.10 -5.61
C ASN A 229 -11.08 19.73 -6.04
N GLN A 230 -10.10 20.62 -5.88
CA GLN A 230 -8.68 20.40 -6.13
C GLN A 230 -8.01 19.95 -4.82
N ASN A 231 -8.05 18.65 -4.55
CA ASN A 231 -7.76 18.14 -3.22
C ASN A 231 -6.33 17.65 -3.04
N LEU A 232 -5.72 17.00 -4.03
CA LEU A 232 -4.42 16.34 -3.82
C LEU A 232 -3.29 17.17 -4.41
N TRP A 233 -2.28 17.48 -3.59
CA TRP A 233 -1.17 18.37 -3.94
C TRP A 233 0.17 17.73 -3.60
N SER A 234 1.21 18.10 -4.34
CA SER A 234 2.62 17.79 -4.03
C SER A 234 3.37 19.07 -3.72
N VAL A 235 4.13 19.06 -2.62
CA VAL A 235 5.01 20.16 -2.18
C VAL A 235 6.45 19.64 -2.14
N PRO A 236 7.39 20.20 -2.93
CA PRO A 236 8.78 19.76 -2.88
C PRO A 236 9.42 20.12 -1.53
N LEU A 237 10.25 19.21 -1.00
CA LEU A 237 10.99 19.40 0.25
C LEU A 237 12.49 19.52 0.01
N ASP A 238 13.16 20.30 0.86
CA ASP A 238 14.63 20.37 0.92
C ASP A 238 15.21 19.23 1.80
N ALA A 239 16.54 19.17 1.88
CA ALA A 239 17.24 18.18 2.71
C ALA A 239 16.99 18.33 4.23
N ASN A 240 16.36 19.42 4.68
CA ASN A 240 15.95 19.66 6.06
C ASN A 240 14.44 19.45 6.26
N ALA A 241 13.75 18.88 5.25
CA ALA A 241 12.31 18.69 5.20
C ALA A 241 11.50 20.01 5.29
N ASN A 242 12.06 21.14 4.83
CA ASN A 242 11.33 22.39 4.63
C ASN A 242 10.75 22.46 3.21
N ILE A 243 9.73 23.30 3.02
CA ILE A 243 9.17 23.59 1.70
C ILE A 243 10.25 24.24 0.82
N ALA A 244 10.52 23.63 -0.34
CA ALA A 244 11.56 24.05 -1.27
C ALA A 244 11.02 24.71 -2.55
N GLY A 245 9.70 24.89 -2.66
CA GLY A 245 9.07 25.42 -3.86
C GLY A 245 7.55 25.42 -3.78
N ASN A 246 6.91 25.73 -4.91
CA ASN A 246 5.46 25.85 -4.98
C ASN A 246 4.75 24.49 -4.90
N ALA A 247 3.59 24.48 -4.26
CA ALA A 247 2.68 23.35 -4.33
C ALA A 247 2.16 23.16 -5.76
N SER A 248 2.10 21.90 -6.22
CA SER A 248 1.59 21.51 -7.53
C SER A 248 0.36 20.64 -7.38
N LEU A 249 -0.70 20.93 -8.14
CA LEU A 249 -1.90 20.12 -8.15
C LEU A 249 -1.62 18.75 -8.78
N LEU A 250 -1.95 17.68 -8.07
CA LEU A 250 -1.85 16.31 -8.57
C LEU A 250 -3.16 15.88 -9.19
N LEU A 251 -4.24 15.95 -8.41
CA LEU A 251 -5.53 15.42 -8.77
C LEU A 251 -6.66 16.25 -8.17
N LYS A 252 -7.72 16.40 -8.96
CA LYS A 252 -8.97 17.03 -8.56
C LYS A 252 -10.10 16.03 -8.76
N ARG A 253 -11.17 16.21 -8.02
CA ARG A 253 -12.35 15.34 -8.05
C ARG A 253 -13.14 15.53 -9.35
N GLU A 254 -13.21 14.49 -10.17
CA GLU A 254 -13.87 14.51 -11.49
C GLU A 254 -14.71 13.26 -11.78
N GLN A 255 -14.52 12.15 -11.06
CA GLN A 255 -15.23 10.91 -11.33
C GLN A 255 -16.55 10.83 -10.54
N PRO A 256 -17.63 10.25 -11.10
CA PRO A 256 -18.93 10.18 -10.42
C PRO A 256 -18.92 9.41 -9.09
N TRP A 257 -18.00 8.46 -8.92
CA TRP A 257 -17.87 7.66 -7.70
C TRP A 257 -17.11 8.38 -6.58
N GLN A 258 -16.40 9.46 -6.90
CA GLN A 258 -15.64 10.25 -5.93
C GLN A 258 -16.60 11.20 -5.21
N ASP A 259 -17.32 10.68 -4.23
CA ASP A 259 -18.19 11.51 -3.40
C ASP A 259 -17.36 12.44 -2.50
N TRP A 260 -17.89 13.62 -2.18
CA TRP A 260 -17.43 14.57 -1.16
C TRP A 260 -15.98 15.11 -1.22
N PHE A 261 -14.96 14.25 -1.20
CA PHE A 261 -13.57 14.63 -0.96
C PHE A 261 -12.61 13.55 -1.44
N LEU A 262 -11.44 13.96 -1.97
CA LEU A 262 -10.30 13.05 -2.18
C LEU A 262 -9.29 13.29 -1.08
N GLU A 263 -8.72 12.22 -0.53
CA GLU A 263 -7.81 12.30 0.61
C GLU A 263 -6.78 11.15 0.61
N ASN A 264 -5.89 11.08 1.61
CA ASN A 264 -4.81 10.09 1.73
C ASN A 264 -4.01 9.82 0.43
N PRO A 265 -3.33 10.84 -0.15
CA PRO A 265 -2.48 10.61 -1.31
C PRO A 265 -1.27 9.76 -0.95
N ALA A 266 -0.95 8.76 -1.76
CA ALA A 266 0.32 8.02 -1.67
C ALA A 266 0.86 7.73 -3.07
N MET A 267 2.16 7.94 -3.29
CA MET A 267 2.78 7.81 -4.60
C MET A 267 3.82 6.70 -4.65
N PHE A 268 3.92 6.04 -5.80
CA PHE A 268 4.88 4.97 -6.06
C PHE A 268 5.45 5.06 -7.46
N PHE A 269 6.77 4.94 -7.60
CA PHE A 269 7.40 4.77 -8.90
C PHE A 269 7.52 3.28 -9.23
N ASP A 270 6.81 2.86 -10.28
CA ASP A 270 6.74 1.44 -10.68
C ASP A 270 7.89 0.99 -11.60
N GLY A 271 8.80 1.90 -11.93
CA GLY A 271 9.91 1.68 -12.87
C GLY A 271 9.66 2.34 -14.23
N SER A 272 8.44 2.77 -14.52
CA SER A 272 8.08 3.47 -15.76
C SER A 272 7.28 4.75 -15.53
N THR A 273 6.33 4.72 -14.59
CA THR A 273 5.41 5.82 -14.29
C THR A 273 5.26 5.96 -12.78
N TYR A 274 4.69 7.10 -12.37
CA TYR A 274 4.24 7.31 -11.01
C TYR A 274 2.78 6.85 -10.90
N LEU A 275 2.49 6.01 -9.92
CA LEU A 275 1.15 5.68 -9.47
C LEU A 275 0.80 6.59 -8.30
N LEU A 276 -0.40 7.13 -8.28
CA LEU A 276 -0.95 7.85 -7.13
C LEU A 276 -2.20 7.10 -6.66
N ALA A 277 -2.16 6.56 -5.46
CA ALA A 277 -3.35 6.11 -4.76
C ALA A 277 -3.95 7.26 -3.96
N TYR A 278 -5.25 7.20 -3.76
CA TYR A 278 -6.00 8.14 -2.94
C TYR A 278 -7.27 7.48 -2.45
N SER A 279 -7.86 8.01 -1.38
CA SER A 279 -9.18 7.63 -0.92
C SER A 279 -10.22 8.67 -1.36
N ALA A 280 -11.45 8.22 -1.58
CA ALA A 280 -12.56 9.10 -1.90
C ALA A 280 -13.81 8.74 -1.09
N GLY A 281 -14.61 9.76 -0.79
CA GLY A 281 -15.84 9.62 -0.02
C GLY A 281 -15.64 9.97 1.46
N HIS A 282 -16.53 9.43 2.29
CA HIS A 282 -16.53 9.65 3.74
C HIS A 282 -15.97 8.42 4.44
N TRP A 283 -14.87 8.57 5.19
CA TRP A 283 -14.18 7.48 5.89
C TRP A 283 -15.08 6.66 6.82
N ASP A 284 -16.15 7.26 7.35
CA ASP A 284 -17.11 6.66 8.26
C ASP A 284 -18.30 5.99 7.55
N ARG A 285 -18.23 5.78 6.22
CA ARG A 285 -19.28 5.17 5.40
C ARG A 285 -18.76 4.07 4.48
N GLY A 286 -19.61 3.08 4.19
CA GLY A 286 -19.28 1.98 3.29
C GLY A 286 -18.97 2.39 1.84
N SER A 287 -19.27 3.64 1.49
CA SER A 287 -18.91 4.28 0.21
C SER A 287 -17.48 4.80 0.16
N TYR A 288 -16.70 4.69 1.24
CA TYR A 288 -15.28 5.01 1.21
C TYR A 288 -14.52 4.00 0.36
N MET A 289 -13.80 4.50 -0.64
CA MET A 289 -13.15 3.68 -1.66
C MET A 289 -11.75 4.21 -1.95
N THR A 290 -10.88 3.35 -2.49
CA THR A 290 -9.54 3.75 -2.95
C THR A 290 -9.53 3.86 -4.47
N GLY A 291 -9.00 4.94 -5.02
CA GLY A 291 -8.67 5.09 -6.44
C GLY A 291 -7.17 4.97 -6.70
N VAL A 292 -6.82 4.78 -7.98
CA VAL A 292 -5.43 4.85 -8.44
C VAL A 292 -5.37 5.62 -9.76
N ALA A 293 -4.45 6.58 -9.84
CA ALA A 293 -4.15 7.40 -11.00
C ALA A 293 -2.71 7.18 -11.46
N ARG A 294 -2.39 7.59 -12.69
CA ARG A 294 -1.01 7.68 -13.20
C ARG A 294 -0.58 9.14 -13.30
N CYS A 295 0.58 9.48 -12.77
CA CYS A 295 1.12 10.83 -12.83
C CYS A 295 2.31 10.92 -13.79
N ALA A 296 2.38 12.03 -14.52
CA ALA A 296 3.49 12.33 -15.42
C ALA A 296 4.80 12.58 -14.67
N SER A 297 4.71 13.10 -13.45
CA SER A 297 5.84 13.40 -12.57
C SER A 297 5.41 13.37 -11.10
N PRO A 298 6.33 13.50 -10.13
CA PRO A 298 5.99 13.69 -8.72
C PRO A 298 5.15 14.96 -8.47
N ALA A 299 5.25 15.95 -9.35
CA ALA A 299 4.45 17.18 -9.31
C ALA A 299 3.16 17.09 -10.15
N GLY A 300 2.83 15.90 -10.68
CA GLY A 300 1.69 15.69 -11.56
C GLY A 300 1.94 16.20 -12.99
N PRO A 301 0.86 16.50 -13.75
CA PRO A 301 -0.52 16.19 -13.41
C PRO A 301 -0.75 14.68 -13.36
N CYS A 302 -1.82 14.26 -12.66
CA CYS A 302 -2.24 12.86 -12.63
C CYS A 302 -3.49 12.63 -13.48
N THR A 303 -3.50 11.53 -14.23
CA THR A 303 -4.63 11.04 -15.00
C THR A 303 -5.30 9.91 -14.23
N ASP A 304 -6.55 10.13 -13.89
CA ASP A 304 -7.33 9.23 -13.06
C ASP A 304 -7.88 8.02 -13.82
N ALA A 305 -8.26 6.98 -13.08
CA ALA A 305 -9.07 5.89 -13.59
C ALA A 305 -10.56 6.22 -13.47
N ALA A 306 -11.37 5.73 -14.42
CA ALA A 306 -12.83 5.98 -14.42
C ALA A 306 -13.59 5.24 -13.31
N ARG A 307 -12.96 4.25 -12.66
CA ARG A 307 -13.57 3.38 -11.65
C ARG A 307 -12.68 3.31 -10.40
N PRO A 308 -13.25 3.06 -9.21
CA PRO A 308 -12.46 2.85 -8.00
C PRO A 308 -11.55 1.63 -8.16
N TRP A 309 -10.40 1.67 -7.50
CA TRP A 309 -9.44 0.56 -7.48
C TRP A 309 -9.77 -0.48 -6.41
N LEU A 310 -10.11 -0.04 -5.19
CA LEU A 310 -10.59 -0.90 -4.10
C LEU A 310 -11.94 -0.42 -3.58
N THR A 311 -12.85 -1.37 -3.35
CA THR A 311 -14.18 -1.14 -2.78
C THR A 311 -14.44 -2.12 -1.64
N SER A 312 -15.45 -1.82 -0.82
CA SER A 312 -15.96 -2.76 0.20
C SER A 312 -16.24 -4.14 -0.42
N LEU A 313 -15.79 -5.21 0.24
CA LEU A 313 -15.87 -6.58 -0.28
C LEU A 313 -15.91 -7.59 0.87
N GLY A 314 -16.90 -8.49 0.84
CA GLY A 314 -17.02 -9.58 1.80
C GLY A 314 -17.19 -9.09 3.24
N ASP A 315 -16.28 -9.49 4.12
CA ASP A 315 -16.26 -9.15 5.55
C ASP A 315 -15.56 -7.82 5.87
N ARG A 316 -15.23 -7.01 4.85
CA ARG A 316 -14.51 -5.75 5.02
C ARG A 316 -15.16 -4.60 4.27
N GLU A 317 -15.15 -3.43 4.91
CA GLU A 317 -15.77 -2.20 4.42
C GLU A 317 -14.79 -1.04 4.44
N GLY A 318 -14.98 -0.09 3.52
CA GLY A 318 -14.25 1.18 3.49
C GLY A 318 -12.74 1.07 3.29
N PRO A 319 -12.23 0.39 2.24
CA PRO A 319 -10.80 0.36 1.99
C PRO A 319 -10.24 1.74 1.62
N GLY A 320 -9.23 2.19 2.36
CA GLY A 320 -8.59 3.49 2.13
C GLY A 320 -7.30 3.68 2.92
N GLY A 321 -6.84 4.93 3.03
CA GLY A 321 -5.60 5.26 3.73
C GLY A 321 -4.40 4.49 3.21
N LEU A 322 -4.31 4.29 1.88
CA LEU A 322 -3.33 3.40 1.30
C LEU A 322 -1.93 4.01 1.32
N GLU A 323 -0.93 3.19 1.62
CA GLU A 323 0.48 3.48 1.45
C GLU A 323 1.15 2.45 0.55
N PHE A 324 2.05 2.93 -0.31
CA PHE A 324 2.93 2.08 -1.12
C PHE A 324 4.29 1.92 -0.47
N PHE A 325 4.87 0.72 -0.52
CA PHE A 325 6.25 0.53 -0.07
C PHE A 325 6.94 -0.62 -0.78
N ARG A 326 8.27 -0.66 -0.70
CA ARG A 326 9.06 -1.85 -1.05
C ARG A 326 9.48 -2.52 0.25
N GLY A 327 9.17 -3.81 0.40
CA GLY A 327 9.60 -4.56 1.58
C GLY A 327 11.11 -4.76 1.63
N VAL A 328 11.60 -5.34 2.73
CA VAL A 328 13.02 -5.69 2.93
C VAL A 328 13.58 -6.63 1.84
N ASP A 329 12.70 -7.36 1.16
CA ASP A 329 13.01 -8.25 0.02
C ASP A 329 12.95 -7.53 -1.35
N GLY A 330 12.70 -6.22 -1.36
CA GLY A 330 12.54 -5.40 -2.56
C GLY A 330 11.19 -5.55 -3.29
N VAL A 331 10.30 -6.42 -2.80
CA VAL A 331 9.00 -6.67 -3.44
C VAL A 331 8.04 -5.50 -3.14
N PRO A 332 7.41 -4.90 -4.18
CA PRO A 332 6.39 -3.88 -4.00
C PRO A 332 5.19 -4.41 -3.21
N ARG A 333 4.68 -3.58 -2.32
CA ARG A 333 3.54 -3.87 -1.45
C ARG A 333 2.69 -2.63 -1.26
N VAL A 334 1.47 -2.88 -0.79
CA VAL A 334 0.60 -1.85 -0.23
C VAL A 334 0.26 -2.19 1.21
N ALA A 335 0.13 -1.15 2.02
CA ALA A 335 -0.59 -1.20 3.29
C ALA A 335 -1.86 -0.36 3.14
N TYR A 336 -3.00 -0.84 3.60
CA TYR A 336 -4.26 -0.08 3.57
C TYR A 336 -5.16 -0.54 4.70
N GLN A 337 -6.11 0.30 5.08
CA GLN A 337 -7.02 0.01 6.17
C GLN A 337 -8.38 -0.46 5.67
N THR A 338 -9.10 -1.21 6.49
CA THR A 338 -10.55 -1.45 6.34
C THR A 338 -11.23 -1.52 7.70
N TYR A 339 -12.55 -1.36 7.73
CA TYR A 339 -13.38 -1.85 8.82
C TYR A 339 -13.63 -3.36 8.68
N GLU A 340 -14.03 -3.99 9.79
CA GLU A 340 -14.83 -5.22 9.74
C GLU A 340 -16.26 -4.86 9.30
N ALA A 341 -16.90 -5.74 8.52
CA ALA A 341 -18.25 -5.51 8.03
C ALA A 341 -19.24 -5.23 9.17
N GLY A 342 -20.04 -4.16 9.02
CA GLY A 342 -20.98 -3.71 10.04
C GLY A 342 -20.35 -2.95 11.22
N ARG A 343 -19.04 -2.67 11.16
CA ARG A 343 -18.32 -1.87 12.17
C ARG A 343 -17.96 -0.47 11.71
N ILE A 344 -18.34 -0.09 10.48
CA ILE A 344 -18.05 1.23 9.94
C ILE A 344 -18.70 2.35 10.79
N GLY A 345 -17.97 3.44 10.98
CA GLY A 345 -18.43 4.59 11.74
C GLY A 345 -17.33 5.24 12.58
N THR A 346 -17.73 6.25 13.36
CA THR A 346 -16.81 7.13 14.10
C THR A 346 -16.10 6.47 15.29
N VAL A 347 -16.65 5.36 15.80
CA VAL A 347 -16.07 4.59 16.91
C VAL A 347 -15.52 3.23 16.46
N GLY A 348 -15.72 2.87 15.19
CA GLY A 348 -15.23 1.62 14.64
C GLY A 348 -13.70 1.65 14.51
N MET A 349 -13.06 0.51 14.77
CA MET A 349 -11.63 0.37 14.53
C MET A 349 -11.39 0.03 13.06
N ARG A 350 -10.47 0.77 12.43
CA ARG A 350 -9.91 0.40 11.14
C ARG A 350 -8.66 -0.45 11.39
N HIS A 351 -8.49 -1.47 10.57
CA HIS A 351 -7.43 -2.45 10.69
C HIS A 351 -6.58 -2.44 9.43
N THR A 352 -5.26 -2.51 9.60
CA THR A 352 -4.31 -2.47 8.49
C THR A 352 -4.09 -3.87 7.91
N HIS A 353 -4.10 -3.92 6.58
CA HIS A 353 -3.77 -5.07 5.76
C HIS A 353 -2.52 -4.76 4.94
N ILE A 354 -1.65 -5.76 4.77
CA ILE A 354 -0.49 -5.65 3.89
C ILE A 354 -0.65 -6.67 2.76
N ARG A 355 -0.42 -6.26 1.52
CA ARG A 355 -0.51 -7.12 0.33
C ARG A 355 0.62 -6.87 -0.64
N VAL A 356 1.01 -7.91 -1.37
CA VAL A 356 1.91 -7.79 -2.51
C VAL A 356 1.23 -6.94 -3.58
N LEU A 357 2.00 -6.04 -4.20
CA LEU A 357 1.56 -5.20 -5.29
C LEU A 357 2.21 -5.67 -6.59
N HIS A 358 1.39 -5.87 -7.62
CA HIS A 358 1.83 -6.00 -8.99
C HIS A 358 1.36 -4.79 -9.78
N THR A 359 2.22 -4.19 -10.60
CA THR A 359 1.93 -2.93 -11.31
C THR A 359 1.67 -3.09 -12.81
N ASP A 360 2.08 -4.21 -13.40
CA ASP A 360 1.92 -4.51 -14.83
C ASP A 360 0.68 -5.40 -15.11
N PRO A 361 -0.20 -5.05 -16.08
CA PRO A 361 -0.27 -3.79 -16.85
C PRO A 361 -1.06 -2.68 -16.11
N TRP A 362 -1.69 -3.04 -15.01
CA TRP A 362 -2.43 -2.17 -14.10
C TRP A 362 -2.25 -2.70 -12.66
N PRO A 363 -2.23 -1.82 -11.64
CA PRO A 363 -2.07 -2.23 -10.25
C PRO A 363 -3.07 -3.31 -9.83
N ARG A 364 -2.58 -4.36 -9.17
CA ARG A 364 -3.39 -5.42 -8.54
C ARG A 364 -2.73 -5.97 -7.29
N LEU A 365 -3.56 -6.49 -6.40
CA LEU A 365 -3.13 -7.16 -5.18
C LEU A 365 -2.78 -8.63 -5.48
N GLY A 366 -1.75 -9.13 -4.80
CA GLY A 366 -1.31 -10.53 -4.84
C GLY A 366 -1.73 -11.33 -3.61
#